data_AF-A0A7W8P5C5-F1
#
_entry.id   AF-A0A7W8P5C5-F1
#
_cell.length_a   1.000
_cell.length_b   1.000
_cell.length_c   1.000
_cell.angle_alpha   90.00
_cell.angle_beta   90.00
_cell.angle_gamma   90.00
#
_symmetry.space_group_name_H-M   'P 1'
#
loop_
_entity.id
_entity.type
_entity.pdbx_description
1 polymer ?
#
loop_
_entity_poly.entity_id
_entity_poly.type
_entity_poly.pdbx_seq_one_letter_code
_entity_poly.pdbx_strand_id
1 'polypeptide(L)' 'MSTLIVLLPPRDPAVPSQEWQLPELPFVLLDKAGRTQRAGRSALALLPRANTTVLTRWSSAN' A
#
# COMPACT_ATOMS: atom_id res chain seq x y z
N MET A 1 -6.59 14.06 10.80
CA MET A 1 -6.96 12.77 10.19
C MET A 1 -6.19 12.64 8.90
N SER A 2 -5.42 11.57 8.75
CA SER A 2 -4.71 11.22 7.52
C SER A 2 -5.12 9.85 7.01
N THR A 3 -5.04 9.67 5.70
CA THR A 3 -5.34 8.40 5.02
C THR A 3 -4.11 7.94 4.24
N LEU A 4 -3.62 6.75 4.52
CA LEU A 4 -2.58 6.09 3.73
C LEU A 4 -3.25 5.16 2.71
N ILE A 5 -2.95 5.34 1.44
CA ILE A 5 -3.30 4.40 0.37
C ILE A 5 -2.02 3.64 0.02
N VAL A 6 -2.05 2.32 0.13
CA VAL A 6 -0.93 1.44 -0.19
C VAL A 6 -1.35 0.51 -1.31
N LEU A 7 -0.50 0.44 -2.33
CA LEU A 7 -0.73 -0.45 -3.44
C LEU A 7 -0.03 -1.79 -3.21
N LEU A 8 -0.83 -2.86 -3.13
CA LEU A 8 -0.33 -4.22 -3.04
C LEU A 8 0.02 -4.75 -4.43
N PRO A 9 1.20 -5.39 -4.60
CA PRO A 9 1.53 -6.08 -5.83
C PRO A 9 0.60 -7.29 -6.04
N PRO A 10 0.41 -7.74 -7.29
CA PRO A 10 -0.22 -9.01 -7.55
C PRO A 10 0.46 -10.13 -6.78
N ARG A 11 -0.34 -11.03 -6.20
CA ARG A 11 0.14 -12.24 -5.55
C ARG A 11 -0.25 -13.44 -6.40
N ASP A 12 0.70 -14.32 -6.64
CA ASP A 12 0.44 -15.68 -7.11
C ASP A 12 -0.27 -16.47 -5.99
N PRO A 13 -1.52 -16.92 -6.19
CA PRO A 13 -2.24 -17.68 -5.17
C PRO A 13 -1.59 -19.03 -4.84
N ALA A 14 -0.74 -19.57 -5.71
CA ALA A 14 -0.02 -20.83 -5.45
C ALA A 14 1.13 -20.68 -4.43
N VAL A 15 1.59 -19.45 -4.17
CA VAL A 15 2.65 -19.18 -3.21
C VAL A 15 2.04 -19.00 -1.80
N PRO A 16 2.45 -19.79 -0.78
CA PRO A 16 1.98 -19.64 0.58
C PRO A 16 2.25 -18.25 1.17
N SER A 17 1.37 -17.78 2.07
CA SER A 17 1.46 -16.41 2.59
C SER A 17 2.74 -16.16 3.39
N GLN A 18 3.24 -17.17 4.11
CA GLN A 18 4.48 -17.09 4.88
C GLN A 18 5.73 -16.92 4.01
N GLU A 19 5.71 -17.42 2.78
CA GLU A 19 6.84 -17.37 1.84
C GLU A 19 6.80 -16.11 0.98
N TRP A 20 5.66 -15.41 0.96
CA TRP A 20 5.49 -14.24 0.13
C TRP A 20 6.24 -13.03 0.70
N GLN A 21 7.42 -12.76 0.15
CA GLN A 21 8.19 -11.56 0.45
C GLN A 21 7.62 -10.37 -0.30
N LEU A 22 7.16 -9.35 0.45
CA LEU A 22 6.67 -8.10 -0.11
C LEU A 22 7.84 -7.23 -0.58
N PRO A 23 7.81 -6.72 -1.84
CA PRO A 23 8.72 -5.66 -2.25
C PRO A 23 8.36 -4.33 -1.58
N GLU A 24 9.15 -3.29 -1.82
CA GLU A 24 8.75 -1.93 -1.45
C GLU A 24 7.41 -1.56 -2.09
N LEU A 25 6.50 -1.10 -1.25
CA LEU A 25 5.11 -0.82 -1.61
C LEU A 25 4.94 0.65 -1.99
N PRO A 26 4.37 0.94 -3.17
CA PRO A 26 3.94 2.29 -3.50
C PRO A 26 2.86 2.77 -2.53
N PHE A 27 2.95 4.02 -2.12
CA PHE A 27 1.96 4.64 -1.25
C PHE A 27 1.70 6.10 -1.57
N VAL A 28 0.54 6.57 -1.15
CA VAL A 28 0.18 7.99 -1.06
C VAL A 28 -0.43 8.26 0.31
N LEU A 29 0.08 9.24 1.03
CA LEU A 29 -0.47 9.76 2.28
C LEU A 29 -1.25 11.03 1.99
N LEU A 30 -2.51 11.06 2.40
CA LEU A 30 -3.43 12.17 2.19
C LEU A 30 -3.80 12.83 3.51
N ASP A 31 -3.98 14.15 3.48
CA ASP A 31 -4.61 14.88 4.57
C ASP A 31 -6.15 14.71 4.56
N LYS A 32 -6.82 15.32 5.54
CA LYS A 32 -8.29 15.27 5.66
C LYS A 32 -9.05 15.89 4.47
N ALA A 33 -8.40 16.75 3.68
CA ALA A 33 -8.97 17.39 2.51
C ALA A 33 -8.66 16.60 1.22
N GLY A 34 -8.03 15.42 1.34
CA GLY A 34 -7.62 14.60 0.21
C GLY A 34 -6.37 15.12 -0.50
N ARG A 35 -5.64 16.09 0.07
CA ARG A 35 -4.40 16.59 -0.53
C ARG A 35 -3.25 15.65 -0.20
N THR A 36 -2.37 15.44 -1.17
CA THR A 36 -1.17 14.63 -0.96
C THR A 36 -0.23 15.31 0.02
N GLN A 37 0.04 14.64 1.14
CA GLN A 37 1.08 15.02 2.10
C GLN A 37 2.41 14.37 1.75
N ARG A 38 2.39 13.12 1.26
CA ARG A 38 3.59 12.38 0.84
C ARG A 38 3.22 11.29 -0.16
N ALA A 39 4.11 11.01 -1.11
CA ALA A 39 4.03 9.82 -1.96
C ALA A 39 5.41 9.18 -2.05
N GLY A 40 5.46 7.87 -2.29
CA GLY A 40 6.73 7.18 -2.44
C GLY A 40 6.60 5.66 -2.46
N ARG A 41 7.73 5.00 -2.25
CA ARG A 41 7.83 3.54 -2.06
C ARG A 41 8.57 3.27 -0.76
N SER A 42 8.18 2.22 -0.05
CA SER A 42 8.84 1.84 1.19
C SER A 42 8.54 0.38 1.54
N ALA A 43 9.45 -0.26 2.26
CA ALA A 43 9.16 -1.54 2.91
C ALA A 43 7.93 -1.41 3.84
N LEU A 44 7.18 -2.51 4.02
CA LEU A 44 5.93 -2.54 4.82
C LEU A 44 6.11 -1.97 6.23
N ALA A 45 7.22 -2.32 6.90
CA ALA A 45 7.52 -1.87 8.26
C ALA A 45 7.85 -0.38 8.37
N LEU A 46 8.17 0.27 7.25
CA LEU A 46 8.60 1.67 7.16
C LEU A 46 7.53 2.59 6.55
N LEU A 47 6.34 2.06 6.26
CA LEU A 47 5.24 2.87 5.76
C LEU A 47 4.86 3.98 6.74
N PRO A 48 4.44 5.17 6.24
CA PRO A 48 3.94 6.23 7.10
C PRO A 48 2.76 5.76 7.94
N ARG A 49 2.68 6.20 9.19
CA ARG A 49 1.48 5.96 10.02
C ARG A 49 0.37 6.91 9.59
N ALA A 50 -0.86 6.39 9.56
CA ALA A 50 -2.06 7.17 9.26
C ALA A 50 -3.23 6.71 10.14
N ASN A 51 -4.25 7.55 10.27
CA ASN A 51 -5.46 7.18 11.01
C ASN A 51 -6.24 6.08 10.29
N THR A 52 -6.24 6.11 8.96
CA THR A 52 -6.88 5.11 8.11
C THR A 52 -5.84 4.60 7.12
N THR A 53 -5.77 3.29 6.93
CA THR A 53 -4.95 2.67 5.87
C THR A 53 -5.86 1.88 4.94
N VAL A 54 -5.76 2.16 3.64
CA VAL A 54 -6.47 1.47 2.57
C VAL A 54 -5.45 0.66 1.78
N LEU A 55 -5.67 -0.65 1.70
CA LEU A 55 -4.91 -1.54 0.84
C LEU A 55 -5.67 -1.71 -0.47
N THR A 56 -5.06 -1.34 -1.58
CA THR A 56 -5.64 -1.53 -2.92
C THR A 56 -4.81 -2.54 -3.69
N ARG A 57 -5.48 -3.41 -4.45
CA ARG A 57 -4.86 -4.33 -5.40
C ARG A 57 -5.30 -3.88 -6.79
N TRP A 58 -4.36 -3.77 -7.73
CA TRP A 58 -4.75 -3.72 -9.14
C TRP A 58 -5.28 -5.10 -9.52
N SER A 59 -6.57 -5.17 -9.83
CA SER A 59 -7.10 -6.26 -10.61
C SER A 59 -6.76 -5.96 -12.06
N SER A 60 -5.87 -6.74 -12.67
CA SER A 60 -5.76 -6.75 -14.13
C SER A 60 -7.09 -7.31 -14.64
N ALA A 61 -7.97 -6.46 -15.15
CA ALA A 61 -9.08 -6.93 -15.95
C ALA A 61 -8.48 -7.45 -17.26
N ASN A 62 -8.45 -8.77 -17.41
CA ASN A 62 -8.26 -9.44 -18.69
C ASN A 62 -9.41 -10.43 -18.83
#